data_AF-A0A2R6F064-F1
#
_entry.id   AF-A0A2R6F064-F1
#
_cell.length_a   1.000
_cell.length_b   1.000
_cell.length_c   1.000
_cell.angle_alpha   90.00
_cell.angle_beta   90.00
_cell.angle_gamma   90.00
#
_symmetry.space_group_name_H-M   'P 1'
#
loop_
_entity.id
_entity.type
_entity.pdbx_description
1 polymer ?
#
loop_
_entity_poly.entity_id
_entity_poly.type
_entity_poly.pdbx_seq_one_letter_code
_entity_poly.pdbx_strand_id
1 'polypeptide(L)'
;MSNAEDVPFEIRRADFFAVASAALGVLFAGLAGAPPLGGGSFGVPDVLNGVAGLLWFAIAGYYHFRPDSMNNGIDPAPRAWFEVIGLLIGLSALAVVIEVFLFSTL
;
A
#
# COMPACT_ATOMS: atom_id res chain seq x y z
N MET A 1 24.43 -5.57 30.63
CA MET A 1 23.10 -5.57 30.00
C MET A 1 23.33 -5.56 28.50
N SER A 2 22.90 -6.62 27.80
CA SER A 2 23.02 -6.71 26.34
C SER A 2 21.92 -5.82 25.76
N ASN A 3 22.31 -4.76 25.06
CA ASN A 3 21.39 -3.88 24.34
C ASN A 3 20.85 -4.68 23.14
N ALA A 4 19.75 -5.39 23.36
CA ALA A 4 18.98 -6.04 22.31
C ALA A 4 18.08 -5.04 21.54
N GLU A 5 18.32 -3.73 21.67
CA GLU A 5 17.39 -2.67 21.23
C GLU A 5 17.52 -2.20 19.79
N ASP A 6 18.58 -2.56 19.05
CA ASP A 6 18.75 -2.06 17.68
C ASP A 6 19.28 -3.17 16.77
N VAL A 7 18.44 -4.17 16.48
CA VAL A 7 18.57 -4.83 15.17
C VAL A 7 17.82 -3.92 14.20
N PRO A 8 18.51 -3.05 13.43
CA PRO A 8 17.80 -2.22 12.46
C PRO A 8 17.07 -3.16 11.53
N PHE A 9 15.78 -2.89 11.32
CA PHE A 9 14.99 -3.56 10.30
C PHE A 9 15.59 -3.16 8.94
N GLU A 10 16.65 -3.85 8.51
CA GLU A 10 17.38 -3.59 7.26
C GLU A 10 16.63 -4.27 6.11
N ILE A 11 15.51 -3.67 5.72
CA ILE A 11 14.87 -3.99 4.45
C ILE A 11 15.62 -3.26 3.34
N ARG A 12 15.88 -3.96 2.23
CA ARG A 12 16.42 -3.34 1.01
C ARG A 12 15.41 -2.34 0.45
N ARG A 13 15.87 -1.24 -0.14
CA ARG A 13 15.01 -0.21 -0.75
C ARG A 13 14.02 -0.80 -1.76
N ALA A 14 14.49 -1.71 -2.60
CA ALA A 14 13.64 -2.36 -3.60
C ALA A 14 12.53 -3.21 -2.96
N ASP A 15 12.86 -3.98 -1.92
CA ASP A 15 11.88 -4.79 -1.19
C ASP A 15 10.88 -3.90 -0.43
N PHE A 16 11.35 -2.79 0.15
CA PHE A 16 10.48 -1.81 0.79
C PHE A 16 9.48 -1.24 -0.20
N PHE A 17 9.94 -0.80 -1.38
CA PHE A 17 9.06 -0.30 -2.43
C PHE A 17 8.09 -1.37 -2.93
N ALA A 18 8.54 -2.62 -3.05
CA ALA A 18 7.68 -3.72 -3.43
C ALA A 18 6.56 -3.92 -2.40
N VAL A 19 6.89 -3.96 -1.11
CA VAL A 19 5.90 -4.11 -0.03
C VAL A 19 4.95 -2.91 0.03
N ALA A 20 5.47 -1.68 -0.04
CA ALA A 20 4.66 -0.47 -0.04
C ALA A 20 3.66 -0.46 -1.23
N SER A 21 4.13 -0.83 -2.41
CA SER A 21 3.30 -0.94 -3.62
C SER A 21 2.25 -2.04 -3.46
N ALA A 22 2.62 -3.19 -2.89
CA ALA A 22 1.68 -4.28 -2.63
C ALA A 22 0.59 -3.85 -1.63
N ALA A 23 0.94 -3.11 -0.58
CA ALA A 23 -0.01 -2.58 0.38
C ALA A 23 -1.02 -1.61 -0.27
N LEU A 24 -0.55 -0.74 -1.18
CA LEU A 24 -1.43 0.09 -2.00
C LEU A 24 -2.31 -0.77 -2.92
N GLY A 25 -1.75 -1.81 -3.54
CA GLY A 25 -2.49 -2.76 -4.37
C GLY A 25 -3.66 -3.40 -3.63
N VAL A 26 -3.42 -3.85 -2.40
CA VAL A 26 -4.47 -4.39 -1.51
C VAL A 26 -5.54 -3.34 -1.22
N LEU A 27 -5.15 -2.10 -0.92
CA LEU A 27 -6.10 -1.04 -0.60
C LEU A 27 -7.05 -0.75 -1.77
N PHE A 28 -6.50 -0.59 -2.97
CA PHE A 28 -7.31 -0.34 -4.18
C PHE A 28 -8.14 -1.55 -4.59
N ALA A 29 -7.58 -2.77 -4.50
CA ALA A 29 -8.35 -3.99 -4.76
C ALA A 29 -9.48 -4.18 -3.74
N GLY A 30 -9.23 -3.86 -2.47
CA GLY A 30 -10.24 -3.87 -1.41
C GLY A 30 -11.37 -2.88 -1.68
N LEU A 31 -11.03 -1.67 -2.14
CA LEU A 31 -12.02 -0.67 -2.55
C LEU A 31 -12.87 -1.13 -3.75
N ALA A 32 -12.28 -1.85 -4.70
CA ALA A 32 -13.01 -2.41 -5.85
C ALA A 32 -13.97 -3.54 -5.47
N GLY A 33 -13.63 -4.31 -4.43
CA GLY A 33 -14.46 -5.39 -3.91
C GLY A 33 -15.42 -4.95 -2.80
N ALA A 34 -15.31 -3.72 -2.31
CA ALA A 34 -16.20 -3.18 -1.30
C ALA A 34 -17.60 -3.00 -1.91
N PRO A 35 -18.68 -3.32 -1.15
CA PRO A 35 -20.03 -3.02 -1.61
C PRO A 35 -20.15 -1.52 -1.89
N PRO A 36 -20.76 -1.11 -3.02
CA PRO A 36 -20.96 0.30 -3.33
C PRO A 36 -21.76 0.95 -2.21
N LEU A 37 -21.13 1.94 -1.57
CA LEU A 37 -21.70 2.72 -0.49
C LEU A 37 -22.91 3.49 -1.04
N GLY A 38 -24.12 3.02 -0.71
CA GLY A 38 -25.39 3.56 -1.22
C GLY A 38 -26.19 2.66 -2.16
N GLY A 39 -25.84 1.37 -2.30
CA GLY A 39 -26.65 0.41 -3.08
C GLY A 39 -26.57 0.60 -4.60
N GLY A 40 -25.56 1.33 -5.07
CA GLY A 40 -25.29 1.51 -6.50
C GLY A 40 -24.94 0.22 -7.21
N SER A 41 -25.12 0.16 -8.53
CA SER A 41 -24.60 -0.93 -9.36
C SER A 41 -23.08 -0.80 -9.54
N PHE A 42 -22.40 -1.95 -9.70
CA PHE A 42 -20.98 -2.01 -10.11
C PHE A 42 -20.68 -1.00 -11.22
N GLY A 43 -19.75 -0.08 -10.96
CA GLY A 43 -19.56 1.11 -11.76
C GLY A 43 -18.11 1.33 -12.21
N VAL A 44 -17.92 2.39 -13.00
CA VAL A 44 -16.59 2.84 -13.45
C VAL A 44 -15.60 3.01 -12.28
N PRO A 45 -15.98 3.57 -11.10
CA PRO A 45 -15.07 3.67 -9.96
C PRO A 45 -14.52 2.32 -9.48
N ASP A 46 -15.36 1.27 -9.42
CA ASP A 46 -14.96 -0.06 -8.96
C ASP A 46 -13.95 -0.69 -9.92
N VAL A 47 -14.20 -0.55 -11.22
CA VAL A 47 -13.27 -1.02 -12.27
C VAL A 47 -11.95 -0.27 -12.19
N LEU A 48 -11.98 1.05 -12.02
CA LEU A 48 -10.76 1.86 -11.90
C LEU A 48 -9.95 1.48 -10.66
N ASN A 49 -10.62 1.26 -9.52
CA ASN A 49 -9.98 0.78 -8.30
C ASN A 49 -9.36 -0.61 -8.50
N GLY A 50 -10.07 -1.52 -9.18
CA GLY A 50 -9.55 -2.86 -9.45
C GLY A 50 -8.32 -2.84 -10.35
N VAL A 51 -8.36 -2.05 -11.43
CA VAL A 51 -7.23 -1.86 -12.34
C VAL A 51 -6.05 -1.19 -11.63
N ALA A 52 -6.30 -0.18 -10.80
CA ALA A 52 -5.28 0.47 -10.00
C ALA A 52 -4.62 -0.53 -9.02
N GLY A 53 -5.42 -1.38 -8.37
CA GLY A 53 -4.92 -2.44 -7.49
C GLY A 53 -3.98 -3.41 -8.22
N LEU A 54 -4.38 -3.88 -9.40
CA LEU A 54 -3.56 -4.76 -10.25
C LEU A 54 -2.26 -4.09 -10.70
N LEU A 55 -2.33 -2.81 -11.08
CA LEU A 55 -1.15 -2.03 -11.48
C LEU A 55 -0.14 -1.94 -10.32
N TRP A 56 -0.62 -1.66 -9.11
CA TRP A 56 0.22 -1.60 -7.92
C TRP A 56 0.87 -2.95 -7.58
N PHE A 57 0.15 -4.06 -7.75
CA PHE A 57 0.75 -5.39 -7.61
C PHE A 57 1.79 -5.68 -8.70
N ALA A 58 1.57 -5.24 -9.94
CA ALA A 58 2.55 -5.39 -11.00
C ALA A 58 3.84 -4.59 -10.70
N ILE A 59 3.70 -3.37 -10.18
CA ILE A 59 4.82 -2.54 -9.69
C ILE A 59 5.54 -3.25 -8.54
N ALA A 60 4.81 -3.82 -7.59
CA ALA A 60 5.37 -4.57 -6.47
C ALA A 60 6.22 -5.75 -6.95
N GLY A 61 5.67 -6.57 -7.85
CA GLY A 61 6.39 -7.68 -8.47
C GLY A 61 7.63 -7.21 -9.22
N TYR A 62 7.51 -6.12 -10.01
CA TYR A 62 8.63 -5.57 -10.75
C TYR A 62 9.82 -5.21 -9.86
N TYR A 63 9.61 -4.46 -8.77
CA TYR A 63 10.70 -4.08 -7.86
C TYR A 63 11.24 -5.24 -7.04
N HIS A 64 10.39 -6.22 -6.68
CA HIS A 64 10.85 -7.43 -6.00
C HIS A 64 11.78 -8.29 -6.88
N PHE A 65 11.42 -8.48 -8.16
CA PHE A 65 12.19 -9.32 -9.09
C PHE A 65 13.34 -8.57 -9.76
N ARG A 66 13.32 -7.23 -9.79
CA ARG A 66 14.38 -6.40 -10.37
C ARG A 66 14.85 -5.32 -9.39
N PRO A 67 15.50 -5.72 -8.29
CA PRO A 67 16.03 -4.75 -7.32
C PRO A 67 17.06 -3.80 -7.94
N ASP A 68 17.81 -4.26 -8.95
CA ASP A 68 18.84 -3.48 -9.65
C ASP A 68 18.26 -2.35 -10.52
N SER A 69 16.95 -2.38 -10.81
CA SER A 69 16.28 -1.29 -11.54
C SER A 69 16.17 -0.01 -10.71
N MET A 70 16.33 -0.14 -9.39
CA MET A 70 16.27 0.95 -8.45
C MET A 70 17.69 1.41 -8.12
N ASN A 71 17.95 2.72 -8.21
CA ASN A 71 19.24 3.26 -7.79
C ASN A 71 19.47 2.92 -6.31
N ASN A 72 20.58 2.24 -6.02
CA ASN A 72 20.88 1.70 -4.71
C ASN A 72 19.79 0.76 -4.16
N GLY A 73 19.13 -0.04 -5.01
CA GLY A 73 18.03 -0.92 -4.60
C GLY A 73 18.38 -1.94 -3.52
N ILE A 74 19.67 -2.30 -3.40
CA ILE A 74 20.21 -3.20 -2.39
C ILE A 74 20.58 -2.50 -1.07
N ASP A 75 20.67 -1.17 -1.06
CA ASP A 75 20.94 -0.42 0.16
C ASP A 75 19.73 -0.49 1.11
N PRO A 76 19.95 -0.31 2.42
CA PRO A 76 18.86 -0.20 3.37
C PRO A 76 17.92 0.97 3.05
N ALA A 77 16.62 0.73 3.24
CA ALA A 77 15.60 1.75 3.09
C ALA A 77 15.77 2.86 4.16
N PRO A 78 15.77 4.16 3.77
CA PRO A 78 15.83 5.25 4.74
C PRO A 78 14.65 5.18 5.71
N ARG A 79 14.89 5.39 7.02
CA ARG A 79 13.81 5.42 8.04
C ARG A 79 12.67 6.38 7.67
N ALA A 80 12.99 7.54 7.10
CA ALA A 80 12.00 8.53 6.66
C ALA A 80 10.96 7.96 5.68
N TRP A 81 11.31 6.95 4.88
CA TRP A 81 10.36 6.33 3.96
C TRP A 81 9.28 5.54 4.69
N PHE A 82 9.64 4.88 5.79
CA PHE A 82 8.67 4.16 6.62
C PHE A 82 7.67 5.12 7.26
N GLU A 83 8.12 6.29 7.71
CA GLU A 83 7.24 7.32 8.26
C GLU A 83 6.27 7.83 7.20
N VAL A 84 6.77 8.17 6.01
CA VAL A 84 5.94 8.68 4.91
C VAL A 84 4.95 7.63 4.41
N ILE A 85 5.38 6.41 4.15
CA ILE A 85 4.50 5.33 3.67
C ILE A 85 3.53 4.90 4.77
N GLY A 86 3.97 4.83 6.02
CA GLY A 86 3.11 4.54 7.16
C GLY A 86 2.00 5.58 7.32
N LEU A 87 2.35 6.87 7.21
CA LEU A 87 1.36 7.95 7.20
C LEU A 87 0.40 7.84 6.02
N LEU A 88 0.91 7.58 4.81
CA LEU A 88 0.08 7.49 3.62
C LEU A 88 -0.91 6.33 3.72
N ILE A 89 -0.45 5.12 4.08
CA ILE A 89 -1.32 3.95 4.27
C ILE A 89 -2.30 4.19 5.42
N GLY A 90 -1.85 4.74 6.53
CA GLY A 90 -2.70 5.02 7.70
C GLY A 90 -3.80 6.02 7.39
N LEU A 91 -3.48 7.13 6.69
CA LEU A 91 -4.46 8.13 6.26
C LEU A 91 -5.44 7.55 5.22
N SER A 92 -4.95 6.76 4.26
CA SER A 92 -5.82 6.10 3.29
C SER A 92 -6.78 5.12 3.97
N ALA A 93 -6.30 4.28 4.87
CA ALA A 93 -7.14 3.35 5.62
C ALA A 93 -8.19 4.09 6.48
N LEU A 94 -7.78 5.17 7.15
CA LEU A 94 -8.69 6.02 7.92
C LEU A 94 -9.78 6.63 7.04
N ALA A 95 -9.42 7.15 5.87
CA ALA A 95 -10.38 7.70 4.92
C ALA A 95 -11.42 6.67 4.50
N VAL A 96 -11.00 5.43 4.18
CA VAL A 96 -11.90 4.32 3.85
C VAL A 96 -12.84 4.00 5.01
N VAL A 97 -12.32 3.93 6.25
CA VAL A 97 -13.15 3.68 7.44
C VAL A 97 -14.18 4.78 7.65
N ILE A 98 -13.79 6.05 7.51
CA ILE A 98 -14.70 7.20 7.64
C ILE A 98 -15.79 7.13 6.58
N GLU A 99 -15.43 6.82 5.33
CA GLU A 99 -16.36 6.68 4.22
C GLU A 99 -17.38 5.57 4.52
N VAL A 100 -16.93 4.36 4.86
CA VAL A 100 -17.80 3.24 5.23
C VAL A 100 -18.73 3.62 6.38
N PHE A 101 -18.21 4.27 7.42
CA PHE A 101 -19.02 4.67 8.57
C PHE A 101 -20.11 5.67 8.18
N LEU A 102 -19.76 6.77 7.49
CA LEU A 102 -20.72 7.80 7.09
C LEU A 102 -21.84 7.26 6.21
N PHE A 103 -21.52 6.44 5.22
CA PHE A 103 -22.52 5.90 4.28
C PHE A 103 -23.30 4.69 4.83
N SER A 104 -22.82 4.05 5.90
CA SER A 104 -23.58 2.98 6.59
C SER A 104 -24.65 3.51 7.56
N THR A 105 -24.56 4.78 7.94
CA THR A 105 -25.46 5.43 8.91
C THR A 105 -26.56 6.29 8.29
N LEU A 106 -26.57 6.43 6.96
CA LEU A 106 -27.59 7.14 6.16
C LEU A 106 -28.54 6.14 5.51
#